data_AF-A0A661PPE3-F1
#
_entry.id   AF-A0A661PPE3-F1
#
_cell.length_a   1.000
_cell.length_b   1.000
_cell.length_c   1.000
_cell.angle_alpha   90.00
_cell.angle_beta   90.00
_cell.angle_gamma   90.00
#
_symmetry.space_group_name_H-M   'P 1'
#
loop_
_entity.id
_entity.type
_entity.pdbx_description
1 polymer ?
#
loop_
_entity_poly.entity_id
_entity_poly.type
_entity_poly.pdbx_seq_one_letter_code
_entity_poly.pdbx_strand_id
1 'polypeptide(L)'
;MAYLLGATRIILLGYDMQNTGGKAHWFGDHPPELHNGTYHSYVPNFSRLANDLEQEGIEVINCSRHTALTQFNRGNIEDYT
;
A
#
# COMPACT_ATOMS: atom_id res chain seq x y z
N MET A 1 1.86 1.77 -11.71
CA MET A 1 1.59 1.91 -13.15
C MET A 1 0.18 1.46 -13.56
N ALA A 2 -0.60 0.76 -12.71
CA ALA A 2 -1.94 0.25 -13.06
C ALA A 2 -2.90 1.31 -13.64
N TYR A 3 -3.00 2.49 -13.01
CA TYR A 3 -3.82 3.61 -13.51
C TYR A 3 -3.45 4.03 -14.95
N LEU A 4 -2.16 4.21 -15.24
CA LEU A 4 -1.68 4.59 -16.57
C LEU A 4 -1.93 3.52 -17.63
N LEU A 5 -2.18 2.28 -17.21
CA LEU A 5 -2.58 1.17 -18.07
C LEU A 5 -4.10 1.03 -18.21
N GLY A 6 -4.88 1.97 -17.64
CA GLY A 6 -6.33 2.01 -17.75
C GLY A 6 -7.09 1.23 -16.68
N ALA A 7 -6.44 0.80 -15.59
CA ALA A 7 -7.14 0.12 -14.50
C ALA A 7 -8.02 1.10 -13.72
N THR A 8 -9.32 0.78 -13.57
CA THR A 8 -10.30 1.57 -12.82
C THR A 8 -10.54 1.06 -11.41
N ARG A 9 -10.12 -0.18 -11.12
CA ARG A 9 -10.09 -0.78 -9.78
C ARG A 9 -8.70 -1.35 -9.52
N ILE A 10 -8.10 -0.98 -8.39
CA ILE A 10 -6.76 -1.39 -7.99
C ILE A 10 -6.83 -2.01 -6.59
N ILE A 11 -6.51 -3.29 -6.49
CA ILE A 11 -6.42 -4.01 -5.22
C ILE A 11 -4.94 -4.08 -4.80
N LEU A 12 -4.64 -3.55 -3.61
CA LEU A 12 -3.32 -3.64 -2.99
C LEU A 12 -3.28 -4.82 -2.02
N LEU A 13 -2.22 -5.63 -2.08
CA LEU A 13 -2.00 -6.75 -1.18
C LEU A 13 -0.51 -6.82 -0.81
N GLY A 14 -0.20 -6.90 0.48
CA GLY A 14 1.18 -6.84 0.98
C GLY A 14 1.82 -5.46 0.84
N TYR A 15 0.99 -4.41 0.76
CA TYR A 15 1.41 -3.01 0.62
C TYR A 15 1.04 -2.24 1.88
N ASP A 16 1.89 -2.37 2.90
CA ASP A 16 1.59 -2.00 4.28
C ASP A 16 2.27 -0.71 4.75
N MET A 17 3.44 -0.37 4.21
CA MET A 17 4.21 0.83 4.58
C MET A 17 4.52 0.89 6.09
N GLN A 18 4.75 -0.26 6.71
CA GLN A 18 5.10 -0.34 8.12
C GLN A 18 5.89 -1.61 8.42
N ASN A 19 6.51 -1.64 9.59
CA ASN A 19 7.04 -2.88 10.13
C ASN A 19 5.89 -3.71 10.72
N THR A 20 5.93 -5.02 10.49
CA THR A 20 4.92 -5.95 10.99
C THR A 20 5.60 -7.02 11.82
N GLY A 21 5.21 -7.16 13.09
CA GLY A 21 5.84 -8.10 14.01
C GLY A 21 7.33 -7.83 14.24
N GLY A 22 7.75 -6.56 14.20
CA GLY A 22 9.15 -6.15 14.36
C GLY A 22 10.04 -6.33 13.12
N LYS A 23 9.51 -6.84 12.01
CA LYS A 23 10.25 -7.04 10.76
C LYS A 23 9.97 -5.93 9.76
N ALA A 24 11.00 -5.48 9.04
CA ALA A 24 10.84 -4.47 8.00
C ALA A 24 10.29 -5.03 6.68
N HIS A 25 10.51 -6.32 6.42
CA HIS A 25 9.97 -7.03 5.26
C HIS A 25 9.40 -8.39 5.67
N TRP A 26 8.57 -8.98 4.80
CA TRP A 26 7.99 -10.30 5.05
C TRP A 26 9.06 -11.40 5.23
N PHE A 27 10.19 -11.29 4.50
CA PHE A 27 11.33 -12.21 4.60
C PHE A 27 12.31 -11.86 5.73
N GLY A 28 12.04 -10.79 6.50
CA GLY A 28 12.96 -10.27 7.51
C GLY A 28 13.83 -9.13 7.00
N ASP A 29 14.86 -8.80 7.76
CA ASP A 29 15.72 -7.67 7.46
C ASP A 29 16.75 -8.03 6.38
N HIS A 30 17.09 -7.04 5.56
CA HIS A 30 18.20 -7.14 4.63
C HIS A 30 19.55 -7.28 5.36
N PRO A 31 20.59 -7.78 4.67
CA PRO A 31 21.97 -7.73 5.13
C PRO A 31 22.43 -6.31 5.51
N PRO A 32 23.47 -6.15 6.36
CA PRO A 32 23.91 -4.85 6.88
C PRO A 32 24.25 -3.79 5.81
N GLU A 33 24.59 -4.22 4.60
CA GLU A 33 24.94 -3.36 3.46
C GLU A 33 23.72 -2.70 2.82
N LEU A 34 22.51 -3.14 3.16
CA LEU A 34 21.25 -2.71 2.55
C LEU A 34 20.30 -2.11 3.59
N HIS A 35 19.57 -1.09 3.16
CA HIS A 35 18.63 -0.38 4.01
C HIS A 35 17.28 -1.10 4.08
N ASN A 36 16.71 -1.21 5.29
CA ASN A 36 15.42 -1.84 5.54
C ASN A 36 14.19 -0.94 5.27
N GLY A 37 14.43 0.27 4.76
CA GLY A 37 13.39 1.24 4.42
C GLY A 37 12.97 2.15 5.57
N THR A 38 12.54 3.37 5.21
CA THR A 38 11.90 4.35 6.11
C THR A 38 10.45 4.56 5.71
N TYR A 39 9.59 3.56 5.92
CA TYR A 39 8.24 3.58 5.36
C TYR A 39 7.35 4.69 5.94
N HIS A 40 7.49 4.99 7.22
CA HIS A 40 6.64 5.96 7.91
C HIS A 40 6.70 7.36 7.29
N SER A 41 7.87 7.80 6.78
CA SER A 41 7.99 9.10 6.12
C SER A 41 7.27 9.17 4.77
N TYR A 42 6.96 8.03 4.16
CA TYR A 42 6.28 8.00 2.86
C TYR A 42 4.76 7.98 2.97
N VAL A 43 4.21 7.51 4.09
CA VAL A 43 2.76 7.42 4.30
C VAL A 43 2.03 8.73 3.97
N PRO A 44 2.47 9.93 4.41
CA PRO A 44 1.76 11.18 4.12
C PRO A 44 1.67 11.52 2.62
N ASN A 45 2.62 11.03 1.81
CA ASN A 45 2.67 11.33 0.39
C ASN A 45 1.52 10.65 -0.39
N PHE A 46 0.89 9.61 0.19
CA PHE A 46 -0.24 8.92 -0.43
C PHE A 46 -1.53 9.72 -0.39
N SER A 47 -1.64 10.74 0.47
CA SER A 47 -2.88 11.54 0.58
C SER A 47 -3.23 12.26 -0.71
N ARG A 48 -2.24 12.86 -1.36
CA ARG A 48 -2.47 13.50 -2.67
C ARG A 48 -2.84 12.48 -3.72
N LEU A 49 -2.09 11.37 -3.81
CA LEU A 49 -2.36 10.31 -4.78
C LEU A 49 -3.78 9.73 -4.62
N ALA A 50 -4.21 9.44 -3.39
CA ALA A 50 -5.53 8.90 -3.13
C ALA A 50 -6.63 9.85 -3.59
N ASN A 51 -6.47 11.15 -3.32
CA ASN A 51 -7.44 12.16 -3.74
C ASN A 51 -7.47 12.33 -5.26
N ASP A 52 -6.30 12.36 -5.92
CA ASP A 52 -6.21 12.46 -7.37
C ASP A 52 -6.89 11.24 -8.04
N LEU A 53 -6.64 10.02 -7.53
CA LEU A 53 -7.26 8.80 -8.05
C LEU A 53 -8.79 8.76 -7.82
N GLU A 54 -9.25 9.20 -6.66
CA GLU A 54 -10.68 9.27 -6.35
C GLU A 54 -11.41 10.26 -7.29
N GLN A 55 -10.81 11.44 -7.56
CA GLN A 55 -11.37 12.42 -8.51
C GLN A 55 -11.47 11.86 -9.93
N GLU A 56 -10.52 11.01 -10.31
CA GLU A 56 -10.51 10.30 -11.60
C GLU A 56 -11.45 9.08 -11.61
N GLY A 57 -12.20 8.82 -10.53
CA GLY A 57 -13.15 7.72 -10.42
C GLY A 57 -12.48 6.35 -10.26
N ILE A 58 -11.23 6.31 -9.82
CA ILE A 58 -10.46 5.09 -9.64
C ILE A 58 -10.62 4.57 -8.22
N GLU A 59 -11.09 3.33 -8.10
CA GLU A 59 -11.26 2.67 -6.81
C GLU A 59 -9.96 1.98 -6.38
N VAL A 60 -9.42 2.37 -5.23
CA VAL A 60 -8.26 1.71 -4.64
C VAL A 60 -8.65 1.09 -3.30
N ILE A 61 -8.45 -0.22 -3.18
CA ILE A 61 -8.70 -0.97 -1.94
C ILE A 61 -7.41 -1.62 -1.47
N ASN A 62 -7.06 -1.43 -0.20
CA ASN A 62 -5.95 -2.12 0.44
C ASN A 62 -6.47 -3.33 1.23
N CYS A 63 -6.16 -4.52 0.72
CA CYS A 63 -6.46 -5.82 1.33
C CYS A 63 -5.32 -6.37 2.18
N SER A 64 -4.29 -5.57 2.45
CA SER A 64 -3.23 -5.95 3.39
C SER A 64 -3.79 -6.01 4.81
N ARG A 65 -3.59 -7.14 5.51
CA ARG A 65 -4.14 -7.37 6.86
C ARG A 65 -3.75 -6.26 7.85
N HIS A 66 -2.47 -5.90 7.84
CA HIS A 66 -1.89 -4.80 8.58
C HIS A 66 -1.31 -3.79 7.58
N THR A 67 -1.56 -2.51 7.79
CA THR A 67 -1.08 -1.42 6.93
C THR A 67 -1.18 -0.09 7.66
N ALA A 68 -0.19 0.77 7.46
CA ALA A 68 -0.17 2.15 7.93
C ALA A 68 -0.82 3.11 6.91
N LEU A 69 -1.13 2.63 5.70
CA LEU A 69 -1.83 3.43 4.70
C LEU A 69 -3.32 3.52 5.07
N THR A 70 -3.71 4.68 5.57
CA THR A 70 -5.11 5.01 5.93
C THR A 70 -5.85 5.75 4.82
N GLN A 71 -5.16 6.13 3.75
CA GLN A 71 -5.71 6.93 2.65
C GLN A 71 -6.51 6.13 1.63
N PHE A 72 -6.52 4.80 1.72
CA PHE A 72 -7.27 3.91 0.83
C PHE A 72 -8.28 3.10 1.64
N ASN A 73 -9.40 2.77 1.00
CA ASN A 73 -10.41 1.90 1.62
C ASN A 73 -9.80 0.53 1.95
N ARG A 74 -10.28 -0.11 3.03
CA ARG A 74 -9.86 -1.47 3.39
C ARG A 74 -10.93 -2.49 2.99
N GLY A 75 -10.51 -3.68 2.63
CA GLY A 75 -11.39 -4.82 2.34
C GLY A 75 -10.66 -6.15 2.52
N ASN A 76 -11.39 -7.26 2.55
CA ASN A 76 -10.76 -8.59 2.48
C ASN A 76 -10.54 -8.97 1.02
N ILE A 77 -9.49 -9.74 0.72
CA ILE A 77 -9.19 -10.09 -0.66
C ILE A 77 -10.27 -10.98 -1.27
N GLU A 78 -10.90 -11.81 -0.44
CA GLU A 78 -11.96 -12.76 -0.79
C GLU A 78 -13.24 -12.06 -1.27
N ASP A 79 -13.43 -10.77 -0.95
CA ASP A 79 -14.58 -9.98 -1.43
C ASP A 79 -14.42 -9.57 -2.91
N TYR A 80 -13.25 -9.81 -3.52
CA TYR A 80 -12.88 -9.36 -4.87
C TYR A 80 -12.33 -10.47 -5.78
N THR A 81 -12.44 -11.75 -5.37
CA THR A 81 -12.03 -12.95 -6.13
C THR A 81 -13.23 -13.83 -6.45
#